data_AF-A0A818PJE9-F1
#
_entry.id   AF-A0A818PJE9-F1
#
_cell.length_a   1.000
_cell.length_b   1.000
_cell.length_c   1.000
_cell.angle_alpha   90.00
_cell.angle_beta   90.00
_cell.angle_gamma   90.00
#
_symmetry.space_group_name_H-M   'P 1'
#
loop_
_entity.id
_entity.type
_entity.pdbx_description
1 polymer ?
#
loop_
_entity_poly.entity_id
_entity_poly.type
_entity_poly.pdbx_seq_one_letter_code
_entity_poly.pdbx_strand_id
1 'polypeptide(L)'
;TLSCSTTLINVTITITLQKIVGARYTGMFNSFPDGSMSESHVDNGAEVIYTWTNVKGQTIGPNRSPYKAVAQFDLIGTSQPTSGDTYTVMITTLTGQTNALSGHF
;
A
#
# COMPACT_ATOMS: atom_id res chain seq x y z
N THR A 1 -7.25 -3.54 -0.79
CA THR A 1 -8.01 -2.68 -1.73
C THR A 1 -8.63 -1.54 -0.94
N LEU A 2 -8.90 -0.39 -1.58
CA LEU A 2 -9.47 0.79 -0.94
C LEU A 2 -10.73 1.26 -1.68
N SER A 3 -11.88 1.19 -1.01
CA SER A 3 -13.14 1.75 -1.48
C SER A 3 -13.38 3.10 -0.80
N CYS A 4 -13.82 4.11 -1.55
CA CYS A 4 -14.12 5.42 -0.97
C CYS A 4 -15.35 6.04 -1.62
N SER A 5 -16.24 6.59 -0.80
CA SER A 5 -17.47 7.29 -1.24
C SER A 5 -17.32 8.81 -1.23
N THR A 6 -16.16 9.32 -0.81
CA THR A 6 -15.84 10.74 -0.74
C THR A 6 -14.42 10.99 -1.22
N THR A 7 -14.13 12.25 -1.57
CA THR A 7 -12.79 12.68 -1.98
C THR A 7 -11.82 12.61 -0.79
N LEU A 8 -10.65 12.02 -1.04
CA LEU A 8 -9.53 11.92 -0.11
C LEU A 8 -8.46 12.95 -0.49
N ILE A 9 -7.92 13.64 0.52
CA ILE A 9 -6.87 14.66 0.36
C ILE A 9 -5.51 14.18 0.87
N ASN A 10 -5.49 13.14 1.71
CA ASN A 10 -4.28 12.41 2.07
C ASN A 10 -4.59 10.92 2.05
N VAL A 11 -3.67 10.13 1.50
CA VAL A 11 -3.69 8.67 1.53
C VAL A 11 -2.25 8.20 1.69
N THR A 12 -1.99 7.39 2.70
CA THR A 12 -0.73 6.66 2.86
C THR A 12 -1.05 5.19 3.11
N ILE A 13 -0.47 4.32 2.31
CA ILE A 13 -0.60 2.88 2.43
C ILE A 13 0.80 2.33 2.65
N THR A 14 0.98 1.54 3.70
CA THR A 14 2.22 0.81 3.95
C THR A 14 1.91 -0.68 4.00
N ILE A 15 2.70 -1.47 3.30
CA ILE A 15 2.71 -2.93 3.41
C ILE A 15 4.10 -3.33 3.85
N THR A 16 4.20 -4.16 4.89
CA THR A 16 5.44 -4.73 5.36
C THR A 16 5.40 -6.23 5.17
N LEU A 17 6.32 -6.76 4.37
CA LEU A 17 6.50 -8.18 4.15
C LEU A 17 7.72 -8.68 4.93
N GLN A 18 7.53 -9.66 5.81
CA GLN A 18 8.62 -10.30 6.53
C GLN A 18 9.35 -11.27 5.60
N LYS A 19 10.62 -11.03 5.30
CA LYS A 19 11.33 -11.83 4.32
C LYS A 19 11.62 -13.22 4.87
N ILE A 20 11.32 -14.23 4.06
CA ILE A 20 11.94 -15.55 4.18
C ILE A 20 13.14 -15.65 3.24
N VAL A 21 13.94 -16.71 3.42
CA VAL A 21 15.06 -17.01 2.52
C VAL A 21 14.55 -17.12 1.08
N GLY A 22 15.15 -16.34 0.18
CA GLY A 22 14.77 -16.32 -1.23
C GLY A 22 13.64 -15.35 -1.59
N ALA A 23 13.01 -14.70 -0.61
CA ALA A 23 12.09 -13.60 -0.87
C ALA A 23 12.86 -12.37 -1.36
N ARG A 24 12.43 -11.78 -2.48
CA ARG A 24 13.03 -10.55 -3.02
C ARG A 24 11.96 -9.64 -3.61
N TYR A 25 12.14 -8.33 -3.42
CA TYR A 25 11.32 -7.34 -4.10
C TYR A 25 11.42 -7.51 -5.63
N THR A 26 10.27 -7.47 -6.32
CA THR A 26 10.21 -7.48 -7.79
C THR A 26 9.38 -6.36 -8.39
N GLY A 27 8.54 -5.71 -7.59
CA GLY A 27 7.77 -4.58 -8.08
C GLY A 27 6.77 -4.05 -7.07
N MET A 28 6.20 -2.90 -7.42
CA MET A 28 5.03 -2.35 -6.75
C MET A 28 4.18 -1.62 -7.78
N PHE A 29 2.87 -1.70 -7.63
CA PHE A 29 1.92 -1.09 -8.56
C PHE A 29 0.72 -0.54 -7.82
N ASN A 30 0.01 0.36 -8.48
CA ASN A 30 -1.24 0.88 -7.98
C ASN A 30 -2.25 1.13 -9.10
N SER A 31 -3.52 1.22 -8.75
CA SER A 31 -4.60 1.55 -9.70
C SER A 31 -5.30 2.88 -9.39
N PHE A 32 -4.63 3.75 -8.62
CA PHE A 32 -5.13 5.10 -8.34
C PHE A 32 -4.99 5.95 -9.61
N PRO A 33 -5.67 7.11 -9.68
CA PRO A 33 -5.54 8.00 -10.84
C PRO A 33 -4.07 8.30 -11.16
N ASP A 34 -3.72 8.31 -12.45
CA ASP A 34 -2.33 8.48 -12.89
C ASP A 34 -1.68 9.73 -12.26
N GLY A 35 -0.47 9.56 -11.74
CA GLY A 35 0.29 10.63 -11.08
C GLY A 35 -0.23 11.06 -9.70
N SER A 36 -1.30 10.44 -9.17
CA SER A 36 -1.85 10.78 -7.85
C SER A 36 -1.05 10.20 -6.68
N MET A 37 -0.23 9.17 -6.92
CA MET A 37 0.55 8.47 -5.90
C MET A 37 2.04 8.53 -6.19
N SER A 38 2.83 8.77 -5.15
CA SER A 38 4.26 8.47 -5.08
C SER A 38 4.45 7.08 -4.50
N GLU A 39 5.42 6.36 -5.03
CA GLU A 39 5.74 4.98 -4.67
C GLU A 39 7.18 4.90 -4.17
N SER A 40 7.39 4.16 -3.08
CA SER A 40 8.73 3.89 -2.55
C SER A 40 8.78 2.53 -1.87
N HIS A 41 9.95 1.92 -1.84
CA HIS A 41 10.18 0.70 -1.09
C HIS A 41 11.53 0.72 -0.37
N VAL A 42 11.64 -0.09 0.67
CA VAL A 42 12.88 -0.38 1.40
C VAL A 42 12.98 -1.88 1.56
N ASP A 43 14.08 -2.48 1.11
CA ASP A 43 14.44 -3.87 1.43
C ASP A 43 15.68 -3.83 2.34
N ASN A 44 15.52 -4.25 3.59
CA ASN A 44 16.58 -4.23 4.59
C ASN A 44 17.18 -5.62 4.87
N GLY A 45 16.82 -6.62 4.06
CA GLY A 45 17.24 -8.02 4.23
C GLY A 45 16.35 -8.85 5.15
N ALA A 46 15.71 -8.25 6.16
CA ALA A 46 14.75 -8.92 7.05
C ALA A 46 13.31 -8.72 6.60
N GLU A 47 13.00 -7.59 5.97
CA GLU A 47 11.67 -7.22 5.55
C GLU A 47 11.73 -6.33 4.29
N VAL A 48 10.64 -6.34 3.52
CA VAL A 48 10.40 -5.39 2.43
C VAL A 48 9.22 -4.51 2.83
N ILE A 49 9.45 -3.20 2.90
CA ILE A 49 8.44 -2.20 3.22
C ILE A 49 8.07 -1.45 1.95
N TYR A 50 6.81 -1.50 1.57
CA TYR A 50 6.24 -0.82 0.41
C TYR A 50 5.39 0.35 0.90
N THR A 51 5.59 1.55 0.34
CA THR A 51 4.83 2.74 0.71
C THR A 51 4.27 3.45 -0.52
N TRP A 52 2.96 3.66 -0.52
CA TRP A 52 2.26 4.52 -1.46
C TRP A 52 1.75 5.74 -0.72
N THR A 53 2.09 6.93 -1.21
CA THR A 53 1.62 8.19 -0.61
C THR A 53 1.02 9.08 -1.69
N ASN A 54 -0.16 9.62 -1.43
CA ASN A 54 -0.77 10.67 -2.25
C ASN A 54 0.24 11.80 -2.48
N VAL A 55 0.39 12.23 -3.75
CA VAL A 55 1.22 13.38 -4.08
C VAL A 55 0.59 14.64 -3.51
N LYS A 56 1.37 15.45 -2.80
CA LYS A 56 0.90 16.68 -2.15
C LYS A 56 0.12 17.56 -3.12
N GLY A 57 -1.10 17.93 -2.72
CA GLY A 57 -2.00 18.77 -3.51
C GLY A 57 -2.87 18.02 -4.53
N GLN A 58 -2.64 16.72 -4.72
CA GLN A 58 -3.55 15.86 -5.46
C GLN A 58 -4.70 15.39 -4.57
N THR A 59 -5.81 15.04 -5.20
CA THR A 59 -6.95 14.42 -4.52
C THR A 59 -7.30 13.10 -5.18
N ILE A 60 -7.85 12.18 -4.40
CA ILE A 60 -8.36 10.89 -4.87
C ILE A 60 -9.87 10.93 -4.74
N GLY A 61 -10.57 10.94 -5.87
CA GLY A 61 -12.03 10.99 -5.91
C GLY A 61 -12.69 9.70 -5.43
N PRO A 62 -14.01 9.74 -5.18
CA PRO A 62 -14.79 8.53 -4.89
C PRO A 62 -14.72 7.54 -6.04
N ASN A 63 -14.82 6.24 -5.73
CA ASN A 63 -14.68 5.17 -6.71
C ASN A 63 -15.89 4.23 -6.77
N ARG A 64 -16.21 3.76 -7.98
CA ARG A 64 -17.17 2.66 -8.20
C ARG A 64 -16.48 1.29 -8.17
N SER A 65 -15.20 1.27 -8.53
CA SER A 65 -14.31 0.11 -8.44
C SER A 65 -13.19 0.42 -7.44
N PRO A 66 -12.90 -0.47 -6.47
CA PRO A 66 -11.90 -0.19 -5.44
C PRO A 66 -10.50 0.04 -6.03
N TYR A 67 -9.79 1.03 -5.51
CA TYR A 67 -8.37 1.22 -5.80
C TYR A 67 -7.53 0.09 -5.21
N LYS A 68 -6.40 -0.21 -5.85
CA LYS A 68 -5.46 -1.25 -5.45
C LYS A 68 -4.08 -0.65 -5.23
N ALA A 69 -3.42 -1.10 -4.17
CA ALA A 69 -1.98 -1.04 -3.99
C ALA A 69 -1.50 -2.49 -3.95
N VAL A 70 -0.47 -2.80 -4.73
CA VAL A 70 0.00 -4.17 -4.98
C VAL A 70 1.48 -4.24 -4.70
N ALA A 71 1.85 -4.93 -3.62
CA ALA A 71 3.21 -5.33 -3.36
C ALA A 71 3.53 -6.60 -4.17
N GLN A 72 4.63 -6.58 -4.91
CA GLN A 72 5.10 -7.74 -5.67
C GLN A 72 6.48 -8.19 -5.17
N PHE A 73 6.61 -9.49 -4.97
CA PHE A 73 7.84 -10.15 -4.55
C PHE A 73 7.94 -11.52 -5.24
N ASP A 74 9.17 -11.95 -5.47
CA ASP A 74 9.47 -13.32 -5.88
C ASP A 74 9.70 -14.19 -4.65
N LEU A 75 9.41 -15.48 -4.81
CA LEU A 75 9.79 -16.54 -3.89
C LEU A 75 10.52 -17.63 -4.66
N ILE A 76 11.64 -18.11 -4.12
CA ILE A 76 12.37 -19.26 -4.68
C ILE A 76 12.29 -20.40 -3.68
N GLY A 77 11.65 -21.49 -4.09
CA GLY A 77 11.73 -22.79 -3.41
C GLY A 77 10.90 -22.96 -2.13
N THR A 78 10.22 -21.92 -1.63
CA THR A 78 9.34 -22.02 -0.44
C THR A 78 8.13 -21.10 -0.55
N SER A 79 7.02 -21.48 0.07
CA SER A 79 5.84 -20.62 0.22
C SER A 79 6.07 -19.57 1.33
N GLN A 80 5.66 -18.33 1.11
CA GLN A 80 5.68 -17.25 2.10
C GLN A 80 4.60 -17.45 3.17
N PRO A 81 4.95 -17.58 4.45
CA PRO A 81 3.99 -17.40 5.53
C PRO A 81 3.61 -15.92 5.62
N THR A 82 2.31 -15.60 5.58
CA THR A 82 1.83 -14.21 5.60
C THR A 82 1.49 -13.69 7.00
N SER A 83 1.55 -14.56 8.03
CA SER A 83 1.15 -14.20 9.39
C SER A 83 1.98 -13.07 10.01
N GLY A 84 3.22 -12.88 9.53
CA GLY A 84 4.08 -11.76 9.90
C GLY A 84 3.91 -10.51 9.03
N ASP A 85 3.28 -10.65 7.87
CA ASP A 85 3.09 -9.56 6.94
C ASP A 85 1.96 -8.65 7.45
N THR A 86 2.16 -7.34 7.33
CA THR A 86 1.22 -6.34 7.84
C THR A 86 0.89 -5.29 6.81
N TYR A 87 -0.22 -4.61 7.02
CA TYR A 87 -0.55 -3.40 6.29
C TYR A 87 -1.08 -2.31 7.23
N THR A 88 -0.86 -1.07 6.82
CA THR A 88 -1.52 0.11 7.37
C THR A 88 -2.06 0.98 6.23
N VAL A 89 -3.19 1.63 6.49
CA VAL A 89 -3.83 2.58 5.60
C VAL A 89 -4.26 3.78 6.42
N MET A 90 -3.71 4.94 6.10
CA MET A 90 -4.11 6.22 6.69
C MET A 90 -4.74 7.07 5.60
N ILE A 91 -5.93 7.60 5.88
CA ILE A 91 -6.64 8.50 4.96
C ILE A 91 -7.12 9.76 5.66
N THR A 92 -7.23 10.84 4.89
CA THR A 92 -7.94 12.06 5.29
C THR A 92 -8.94 12.43 4.20
N THR A 93 -10.19 12.67 4.56
CA THR A 93 -11.23 13.11 3.63
C THR A 93 -11.15 14.62 3.40
N LEU A 94 -11.81 15.11 2.35
CA LEU A 94 -11.94 16.54 2.07
C LEU A 94 -12.65 17.31 3.21
N THR A 95 -13.48 16.63 4.01
CA THR A 95 -14.14 17.20 5.20
C THR A 95 -13.26 17.19 6.45
N GLY A 96 -12.01 16.73 6.35
CA GLY A 96 -11.04 16.70 7.45
C GLY A 96 -11.16 15.47 8.37
N GLN A 97 -12.03 14.50 8.06
CA GLN A 97 -12.05 13.25 8.82
C GLN A 97 -10.81 12.42 8.52
N THR A 98 -10.20 11.87 9.57
CA THR A 98 -9.07 10.96 9.46
C THR A 98 -9.50 9.55 9.85
N ASN A 99 -9.00 8.56 9.12
CA ASN A 99 -9.18 7.15 9.47
C ASN A 99 -7.84 6.42 9.34
N ALA A 100 -7.60 5.50 10.26
CA ALA A 100 -6.49 4.58 10.21
C ALA A 100 -7.02 3.15 10.26
N LEU A 101 -6.51 2.31 9.37
CA LEU A 101 -6.78 0.88 9.34
C LEU A 101 -5.44 0.15 9.36
N SER A 102 -5.37 -0.96 10.08
CA SER A 102 -4.20 -1.84 10.09
C SER A 102 -4.62 -3.29 10.21
N GLY A 103 -3.77 -4.21 9.73
CA GLY A 103 -4.02 -5.64 9.85
C GLY A 103 -2.85 -6.49 9.35
N HIS A 104 -3.12 -7.79 9.24
CA HIS A 104 -2.23 -8.82 8.70
C HIS A 104 -2.82 -9.44 7.43
N PHE A 105 -1.99 -10.15 6.67
CA PHE A 105 -2.38 -10.89 5.45
C PHE A 105 -2.72 -12.35 5.73
#